data_AF-A0A2S2PTG4-F1
#
_entry.id   AF-A0A2S2PTG4-F1
#
_cell.length_a   1.000
_cell.length_b   1.000
_cell.length_c   1.000
_cell.angle_alpha   90.00
_cell.angle_beta   90.00
_cell.angle_gamma   90.00
#
_symmetry.space_group_name_H-M   'P 1'
#
loop_
_entity.id
_entity.type
_entity.pdbx_description
1 polymer ?
#
loop_
_entity_poly.entity_id
_entity_poly.type
_entity_poly.pdbx_seq_one_letter_code
_entity_poly.pdbx_strand_id
1 'polypeptide(L)'
;MGKYVMSFNRSAGGRGINVAVIESTTYTIMDVKNFDTYEYNSSNLDEWLDHMVNVGDVVIFFTFDEASKKLTKNTRNVLYNMGSGKIQDLWYRCQWYMVTQKGIQGITPYEKITYSHKNNWANVLDEKLCVPFQITGNPIVSDDLSNQQLSFCNNTLDEYTMYCNKSSEHNGSVSYEYSRSESRESHRTTTSRLLDRTE
;
A
#
# COMPACT_ATOMS: atom_id res chain seq x y z
N MET A 1 29.14 15.16 10.78
CA MET A 1 28.62 14.07 11.64
C MET A 1 27.14 13.90 11.34
N GLY A 2 26.66 12.68 11.12
CA GLY A 2 25.23 12.41 10.96
C GLY A 2 24.53 12.33 12.33
N LYS A 3 23.24 12.64 12.38
CA LYS A 3 22.40 12.49 13.58
C LYS A 3 21.62 11.18 13.47
N TYR A 4 21.70 10.34 14.50
CA TYR A 4 20.87 9.15 14.60
C TYR A 4 19.47 9.56 15.08
N VAL A 5 18.42 9.17 14.35
CA VAL A 5 17.06 9.70 14.54
C VAL A 5 16.11 8.68 15.13
N MET A 6 16.12 7.44 14.62
CA MET A 6 15.16 6.42 15.00
C MET A 6 15.77 5.01 14.98
N SER A 7 15.49 4.19 16.00
CA SER A 7 15.88 2.77 16.07
C SER A 7 14.82 1.96 16.78
N PHE A 8 14.83 0.66 16.52
CA PHE A 8 14.21 -0.33 17.39
C PHE A 8 14.75 -0.20 18.83
N ASN A 9 13.87 -0.20 19.83
CA ASN A 9 14.16 -0.23 21.28
C ASN A 9 15.05 0.89 21.87
N ARG A 10 15.33 1.97 21.15
CA ARG A 10 16.02 3.15 21.74
C ARG A 10 15.39 4.49 21.40
N SER A 11 14.79 4.61 20.23
CA SER A 11 14.28 5.90 19.72
C SER A 11 13.05 5.63 18.87
N ALA A 12 11.88 5.63 19.51
CA ALA A 12 10.51 5.53 18.99
C ALA A 12 10.18 4.43 17.95
N GLY A 13 11.16 3.68 17.44
CA GLY A 13 10.97 2.72 16.36
C GLY A 13 10.39 1.40 16.85
N GLY A 14 9.46 0.84 16.07
CA GLY A 14 8.76 -0.39 16.40
C GLY A 14 8.14 -1.05 15.17
N ARG A 15 7.42 -2.15 15.38
CA ARG A 15 6.66 -2.85 14.33
C ARG A 15 5.68 -1.89 13.67
N GLY A 16 5.43 -2.06 12.37
CA GLY A 16 4.50 -1.23 11.61
C GLY A 16 5.18 -0.13 10.81
N ILE A 17 4.49 1.00 10.66
CA ILE A 17 5.00 2.19 9.93
C ILE A 17 5.68 3.12 10.93
N ASN A 18 6.90 3.49 10.62
CA ASN A 18 7.71 4.45 11.35
C ASN A 18 7.83 5.73 10.52
N VAL A 19 7.68 6.89 11.17
CA VAL A 19 7.62 8.19 10.50
C VAL A 19 8.56 9.19 11.18
N ALA A 20 9.33 9.93 10.38
CA ALA A 20 10.08 11.10 10.83
C ALA A 20 9.68 12.32 10.00
N VAL A 21 9.48 13.47 10.65
CA VAL A 21 9.10 14.73 10.02
C VAL A 21 10.23 15.74 10.18
N ILE A 22 10.61 16.39 9.08
CA ILE A 22 11.64 17.42 9.03
C ILE A 22 10.99 18.71 8.54
N GLU A 23 11.13 19.78 9.33
CA GLU A 23 10.57 21.09 9.02
C GLU A 23 11.23 21.68 7.77
N SER A 24 10.40 22.22 6.88
CA SER A 24 10.83 22.80 5.60
C SER A 24 11.68 24.07 5.68
N THR A 25 11.68 24.77 6.82
CA THR A 25 12.37 26.06 7.00
C THR A 25 13.73 25.90 7.68
N THR A 26 13.75 25.21 8.83
CA THR A 26 14.98 25.03 9.62
C THR A 26 15.72 23.74 9.30
N TYR A 27 15.08 22.82 8.58
CA TYR A 27 15.59 21.47 8.31
C TYR A 27 15.93 20.69 9.57
N THR A 28 15.17 20.95 10.64
CA THR A 28 15.27 20.23 11.91
C THR A 28 14.20 19.15 11.99
N ILE A 29 14.49 18.08 12.72
CA ILE A 29 13.53 17.00 12.97
C ILE A 29 12.50 17.51 13.98
N MET A 30 11.23 17.54 13.56
CA MET A 30 10.11 17.96 14.39
C MET A 30 9.60 16.85 15.28
N ASP A 31 9.36 15.67 14.71
CA ASP A 31 8.83 14.52 15.44
C ASP A 31 9.22 13.19 14.78
N VAL A 32 9.21 12.14 15.59
CA VAL A 32 9.53 10.76 15.25
C VAL A 32 8.53 9.84 15.92
N LYS A 33 7.76 9.10 15.14
CA LYS A 33 6.66 8.30 15.67
C LYS A 33 6.53 6.96 15.00
N ASN A 34 6.14 5.95 15.78
CA ASN A 34 5.78 4.63 15.29
C ASN A 34 4.26 4.41 15.39
N PHE A 35 3.75 3.69 14.41
CA PHE A 35 2.37 3.23 14.33
C PHE A 35 2.40 1.72 14.06
N ASP A 36 2.02 0.92 15.06
CA ASP A 36 1.89 -0.54 14.91
C ASP A 36 0.65 -0.89 14.08
N THR A 37 0.77 -0.72 12.77
CA THR A 37 -0.24 -1.05 11.76
C THR A 37 -0.34 -2.56 11.49
N TYR A 38 0.28 -3.39 12.32
CA TYR A 38 -0.01 -4.83 12.39
C TYR A 38 -1.07 -5.13 13.44
N GLU A 39 -0.94 -4.52 14.62
CA GLU A 39 -1.83 -4.75 15.76
C GLU A 39 -3.09 -3.86 15.69
N TYR A 40 -2.88 -2.58 15.40
CA TYR A 40 -3.90 -1.54 15.52
C TYR A 40 -4.28 -0.94 14.17
N ASN A 41 -5.50 -0.38 14.11
CA ASN A 41 -5.97 0.35 12.94
C ASN A 41 -5.05 1.57 12.66
N SER A 42 -4.82 1.85 11.39
CA SER A 42 -3.95 2.93 10.92
C SER A 42 -4.61 4.33 10.93
N SER A 43 -5.86 4.47 11.37
CA SER A 43 -6.52 5.78 11.52
C SER A 43 -5.71 6.79 12.36
N ASN A 44 -5.00 6.31 13.39
CA ASN A 44 -4.16 7.17 14.22
C ASN A 44 -2.96 7.76 13.46
N LEU A 45 -2.48 7.08 12.40
CA LEU A 45 -1.47 7.63 11.49
C LEU A 45 -2.07 8.75 10.66
N ASP A 46 -3.28 8.57 10.12
CA ASP A 46 -3.97 9.58 9.31
C ASP A 46 -4.20 10.86 10.11
N GLU A 47 -4.78 10.76 11.31
CA GLU A 47 -5.03 11.89 12.22
C GLU A 47 -3.73 12.60 12.60
N TRP A 48 -2.68 11.84 12.92
CA TRP A 48 -1.39 12.43 13.28
C TRP A 48 -0.74 13.15 12.08
N LEU A 49 -0.82 12.59 10.87
CA LEU A 49 -0.31 13.25 9.66
C LEU A 49 -1.06 14.55 9.34
N ASP A 50 -2.37 14.60 9.59
CA ASP A 50 -3.19 15.79 9.36
C ASP A 50 -2.84 16.92 10.34
N HIS A 51 -2.59 16.59 11.61
CA HIS A 51 -2.28 17.57 12.64
C HIS A 51 -0.80 17.98 12.72
N MET A 52 0.12 17.06 12.44
CA MET A 52 1.56 17.25 12.68
C MET A 52 2.31 17.81 11.47
N VAL A 53 1.88 17.47 10.25
CA VAL A 53 2.69 17.70 9.03
C VAL A 53 2.15 18.88 8.23
N ASN A 54 2.97 19.91 8.06
CA ASN A 54 2.61 21.08 7.27
C ASN A 54 3.05 20.92 5.81
N VAL A 55 2.39 21.65 4.91
CA VAL A 55 2.79 21.72 3.50
C VAL A 55 4.25 22.17 3.40
N GLY A 56 5.04 21.45 2.60
CA GLY A 56 6.47 21.66 2.45
C GLY A 56 7.35 20.82 3.37
N ASP A 57 6.83 20.27 4.46
CA ASP A 57 7.64 19.42 5.35
C ASP A 57 8.07 18.14 4.65
N VAL A 58 9.31 17.72 4.90
CA VAL A 58 9.84 16.45 4.40
C VAL A 58 9.45 15.35 5.39
N VAL A 59 8.83 14.29 4.86
CA VAL A 59 8.35 13.17 5.66
C VAL A 59 9.02 11.89 5.18
N ILE A 60 9.61 11.16 6.12
CA ILE A 60 10.27 9.88 5.88
C ILE A 60 9.40 8.79 6.51
N PHE A 61 8.91 7.87 5.70
CA PHE A 61 8.20 6.67 6.11
C PHE A 61 9.08 5.45 5.89
N PHE A 62 9.08 4.51 6.82
CA PHE A 62 9.68 3.20 6.62
C PHE A 62 9.02 2.13 7.48
N THR A 63 9.03 0.89 7.00
CA THR A 63 8.44 -0.24 7.72
C THR A 63 9.45 -0.92 8.63
N PHE A 64 8.96 -1.57 9.67
CA PHE A 64 9.71 -2.58 10.41
C PHE A 64 8.80 -3.76 10.76
N ASP A 65 9.33 -4.98 10.62
CA ASP A 65 8.63 -6.26 10.82
C ASP A 65 7.42 -6.46 9.89
N GLU A 66 6.27 -5.88 10.21
CA GLU A 66 5.02 -6.04 9.45
C GLU A 66 4.17 -4.77 9.59
N ALA A 67 3.68 -4.23 8.48
CA ALA A 67 2.97 -2.95 8.46
C ALA A 67 1.64 -2.98 7.70
N SER A 68 1.26 -4.09 7.08
CA SER A 68 0.15 -4.14 6.13
C SER A 68 -1.16 -4.67 6.73
N LYS A 69 -1.11 -5.49 7.80
CA LYS A 69 -2.28 -6.25 8.29
C LYS A 69 -3.46 -5.38 8.72
N LYS A 70 -3.21 -4.21 9.30
CA LYS A 70 -4.23 -3.22 9.71
C LYS A 70 -4.07 -1.87 8.98
N LEU A 71 -3.36 -1.87 7.86
CA LEU A 71 -3.23 -0.71 6.99
C LEU A 71 -4.52 -0.53 6.18
N THR A 72 -5.27 0.53 6.47
CA THR A 72 -6.59 0.76 5.90
C THR A 72 -6.48 1.30 4.47
N LYS A 73 -7.56 1.13 3.70
CA LYS A 73 -7.69 1.77 2.39
C LYS A 73 -7.55 3.30 2.48
N ASN A 74 -8.08 3.91 3.53
CA ASN A 74 -7.96 5.35 3.75
C ASN A 74 -6.49 5.76 3.90
N THR A 75 -5.74 5.10 4.78
CA THR A 75 -4.32 5.39 4.97
C THR A 75 -3.50 5.15 3.70
N ARG A 76 -3.80 4.12 2.92
CA ARG A 76 -3.16 3.93 1.60
C ARG A 76 -3.43 5.09 0.66
N ASN A 77 -4.66 5.62 0.65
CA ASN A 77 -5.01 6.79 -0.15
C ASN A 77 -4.32 8.07 0.36
N VAL A 78 -4.22 8.26 1.68
CA VAL A 78 -3.47 9.37 2.28
C VAL A 78 -2.01 9.32 1.84
N LEU A 79 -1.36 8.15 1.93
CA LEU A 79 0.04 7.98 1.52
C LEU A 79 0.23 8.10 0.00
N TYR A 80 -0.73 7.64 -0.81
CA TYR A 80 -0.75 7.88 -2.25
C TYR A 80 -0.83 9.38 -2.58
N ASN A 81 -1.73 10.12 -1.91
CA ASN A 81 -1.85 11.57 -2.06
C ASN A 81 -0.62 12.33 -1.53
N MET A 82 0.19 11.70 -0.69
CA MET A 82 1.52 12.18 -0.29
C MET A 82 2.62 11.76 -1.28
N GLY A 83 2.27 11.25 -2.45
CA GLY A 83 3.21 10.94 -3.53
C GLY A 83 3.76 9.52 -3.52
N SER A 84 3.16 8.57 -2.81
CA SER A 84 3.52 7.16 -2.92
C SER A 84 2.99 6.55 -4.22
N GLY A 85 3.85 5.92 -4.99
CA GLY A 85 3.49 5.10 -6.15
C GLY A 85 3.38 3.60 -5.82
N LYS A 86 3.88 3.16 -4.65
CA LYS A 86 3.99 1.72 -4.30
C LYS A 86 3.20 1.31 -3.06
N ILE A 87 2.56 2.24 -2.35
CA ILE A 87 1.84 1.91 -1.11
C ILE A 87 0.69 0.93 -1.35
N GLN A 88 0.08 0.91 -2.53
CA GLN A 88 -0.96 -0.06 -2.85
C GLN A 88 -0.41 -1.50 -2.94
N ASP A 89 0.88 -1.64 -3.26
CA ASP A 89 1.56 -2.93 -3.35
C ASP A 89 2.12 -3.40 -2.00
N LEU A 90 1.94 -2.63 -0.91
CA LEU A 90 2.45 -3.03 0.40
C LEU A 90 1.61 -4.17 0.98
N TRP A 91 2.17 -5.38 1.06
CA TRP A 91 1.55 -6.57 1.62
C TRP A 91 2.40 -7.22 2.71
N TYR A 92 1.91 -8.35 3.24
CA TYR A 92 2.42 -8.99 4.44
C TYR A 92 3.94 -9.17 4.43
N ARG A 93 4.64 -8.54 5.38
CA ARG A 93 6.10 -8.60 5.58
C ARG A 93 6.97 -8.06 4.42
N CYS A 94 6.38 -7.31 3.49
CA CYS A 94 7.16 -6.45 2.60
C CYS A 94 7.95 -5.42 3.43
N GLN A 95 9.12 -5.02 2.92
CA GLN A 95 9.82 -3.84 3.43
C GLN A 95 9.61 -2.69 2.47
N TRP A 96 9.33 -1.51 3.00
CA TRP A 96 9.06 -0.31 2.21
C TRP A 96 9.61 0.91 2.91
N TYR A 97 10.14 1.84 2.13
CA TYR A 97 10.34 3.21 2.57
C TYR A 97 9.84 4.18 1.51
N MET A 98 9.49 5.37 1.96
CA MET A 98 9.22 6.52 1.13
C MET A 98 9.78 7.78 1.82
N VAL A 99 10.49 8.61 1.07
CA VAL A 99 10.78 9.99 1.45
C VAL A 99 9.95 10.88 0.55
N THR A 100 9.15 11.76 1.12
CA THR A 100 8.27 12.66 0.36
C THR A 100 8.19 14.04 1.00
N GLN A 101 7.46 14.93 0.35
CA GLN A 101 7.17 16.27 0.83
C GLN A 101 5.66 16.48 0.85
N LYS A 102 5.11 16.98 1.96
CA LYS A 102 3.66 17.26 2.03
C LYS A 102 3.29 18.32 0.99
N GLY A 103 2.32 17.99 0.13
CA GLY A 103 1.92 18.85 -1.00
C GLY A 103 2.70 18.61 -2.29
N ILE A 104 3.53 17.57 -2.35
CA ILE A 104 4.20 17.13 -3.59
C ILE A 104 3.19 16.93 -4.73
N GLN A 105 3.58 17.32 -5.94
CA GLN A 105 2.84 17.01 -7.16
C GLN A 105 3.44 15.76 -7.80
N GLY A 106 2.62 14.74 -8.02
CA GLY A 106 3.04 13.46 -8.60
C GLY A 106 3.66 12.49 -7.59
N ILE A 107 4.45 11.55 -8.08
CA ILE A 107 5.03 10.45 -7.29
C ILE A 107 6.46 10.78 -6.88
N THR A 108 6.81 10.64 -5.60
CA THR A 108 8.17 10.88 -5.14
C THR A 108 9.18 9.95 -5.84
N PRO A 109 10.36 10.45 -6.25
CA PRO A 109 11.43 9.58 -6.77
C PRO A 109 12.12 8.78 -5.67
N TYR A 110 11.83 9.06 -4.39
CA TYR A 110 12.48 8.43 -3.23
C TYR A 110 11.59 7.39 -2.57
N GLU A 111 11.26 6.35 -3.30
CA GLU A 111 10.42 5.25 -2.80
C GLU A 111 10.97 3.90 -3.27
N LYS A 112 10.99 2.92 -2.37
CA LYS A 112 11.36 1.54 -2.70
C LYS A 112 10.56 0.55 -1.87
N ILE A 113 10.24 -0.56 -2.49
CA ILE A 113 9.63 -1.73 -1.83
C ILE A 113 10.44 -2.97 -2.20
N THR A 114 10.59 -3.86 -1.24
CA THR A 114 11.02 -5.25 -1.47
C THR A 114 9.89 -6.16 -1.05
N TYR A 115 9.54 -7.07 -1.95
CA TYR A 115 8.42 -7.97 -1.76
C TYR A 115 8.83 -9.19 -0.94
N SER A 116 7.95 -9.60 -0.04
CA SER A 116 8.10 -10.86 0.69
C SER A 116 7.82 -12.04 -0.23
N HIS A 117 8.22 -13.24 0.18
CA HIS A 117 7.89 -14.47 -0.53
C HIS A 117 7.47 -15.53 0.48
N LYS A 118 6.30 -16.14 0.22
CA LYS A 118 5.66 -17.09 1.15
C LYS A 118 5.45 -16.42 2.52
N ASN A 119 5.89 -17.06 3.60
CA ASN A 119 5.80 -16.54 4.96
C ASN A 119 7.09 -15.88 5.44
N ASN A 120 8.06 -15.61 4.57
CA ASN A 120 9.31 -14.96 4.98
C ASN A 120 9.22 -13.44 4.90
N TRP A 121 10.05 -12.75 5.67
CA TRP A 121 10.27 -11.31 5.48
C TRP A 121 10.97 -11.04 4.16
N ALA A 122 10.63 -9.91 3.54
CA ALA A 122 11.38 -9.42 2.39
C ALA A 122 12.82 -9.03 2.79
N ASN A 123 13.69 -8.88 1.78
CA ASN A 123 15.05 -8.40 1.98
C ASN A 123 15.05 -7.01 2.65
N VAL A 124 16.04 -6.74 3.49
CA VAL A 124 16.19 -5.44 4.15
C VAL A 124 16.49 -4.36 3.10
N LEU A 125 15.91 -3.18 3.29
CA LEU A 125 16.25 -1.96 2.56
C LEU A 125 17.36 -1.23 3.31
N ASP A 126 18.55 -1.12 2.70
CA ASP A 126 19.68 -0.33 3.21
C ASP A 126 20.09 0.66 2.11
N GLU A 127 19.62 1.89 2.23
CA GLU A 127 19.78 2.94 1.23
C GLU A 127 20.48 4.16 1.82
N LYS A 128 21.34 4.78 1.01
CA LYS A 128 22.00 6.05 1.32
C LYS A 128 21.62 7.06 0.24
N LEU A 129 20.81 8.03 0.61
CA LEU A 129 20.19 8.98 -0.32
C LEU A 129 20.61 10.41 0.00
N CYS A 130 20.82 11.20 -1.05
CA CYS A 130 20.85 12.67 -0.96
C CYS A 130 19.49 13.19 -1.42
N VAL A 131 18.68 13.67 -0.47
CA VAL A 131 17.33 14.18 -0.75
C VAL A 131 17.39 15.72 -0.75
N PRO A 132 16.97 16.39 -1.83
CA PRO A 132 16.88 17.84 -1.86
C PRO A 132 15.77 18.34 -0.94
N PHE A 133 15.90 19.56 -0.45
CA PHE A 133 14.87 20.19 0.40
C PHE A 133 13.57 20.55 -0.34
N GLN A 134 13.61 20.53 -1.67
CA GLN A 134 12.45 20.66 -2.54
C GLN A 134 12.40 19.40 -3.40
N ILE A 135 11.44 18.52 -3.12
CA ILE A 135 11.31 17.24 -3.83
C ILE A 135 10.39 17.46 -5.02
N THR A 136 10.91 17.23 -6.23
CA THR A 136 10.11 17.21 -7.45
C THR A 136 9.55 15.81 -7.67
N GLY A 137 8.23 15.67 -7.66
CA GLY A 137 7.58 14.41 -7.99
C GLY A 137 7.61 14.12 -9.48
N ASN A 138 7.68 12.83 -9.82
CA ASN A 138 7.50 12.33 -11.16
C ASN A 138 6.03 12.50 -11.57
N PRO A 139 5.76 12.99 -12.79
CA PRO A 139 4.39 13.16 -13.27
C PRO A 139 3.65 11.81 -13.26
N ILE A 140 2.39 11.83 -12.83
CA ILE A 140 1.49 10.69 -13.01
C ILE A 140 1.11 10.68 -14.49
N VAL A 141 1.82 9.87 -15.28
CA VAL A 141 1.42 9.58 -16.64
C VAL A 141 0.20 8.68 -16.51
N SER A 142 -0.99 9.20 -16.85
CA SER A 142 -2.11 8.31 -17.14
C SER A 142 -1.64 7.45 -18.31
N ASP A 143 -1.50 6.15 -18.12
CA ASP A 143 -1.34 5.25 -19.25
C ASP A 143 -2.44 5.63 -20.24
N ASP A 144 -2.06 6.06 -21.44
CA ASP A 144 -2.98 6.21 -22.54
C ASP A 144 -3.41 4.79 -22.94
N LEU A 145 -4.26 4.22 -22.07
CA LEU A 145 -4.82 2.88 -22.17
C LEU A 145 -5.63 2.76 -23.45
N SER A 146 -5.92 3.84 -24.17
CA SER A 146 -6.61 3.80 -25.46
C SER A 146 -5.91 2.84 -26.43
N ASN A 147 -4.58 2.88 -26.52
CA ASN A 147 -3.83 2.04 -27.45
C ASN A 147 -3.71 0.57 -26.97
N GLN A 148 -3.55 0.35 -25.67
CA GLN A 148 -3.50 -1.01 -25.10
C GLN A 148 -4.88 -1.68 -25.09
N GLN A 149 -5.93 -0.95 -24.74
CA GLN A 149 -7.31 -1.40 -24.75
C GLN A 149 -7.78 -1.69 -26.19
N LEU A 150 -7.40 -0.87 -27.18
CA LEU A 150 -7.60 -1.19 -28.60
C LEU A 150 -6.89 -2.48 -29.00
N SER A 151 -5.63 -2.66 -28.59
CA SER A 151 -4.87 -3.87 -28.90
C SER A 151 -5.44 -5.13 -28.23
N PHE A 152 -5.97 -5.00 -27.01
CA PHE A 152 -6.66 -6.06 -26.29
C PHE A 152 -7.97 -6.41 -26.99
N CYS A 153 -8.82 -5.40 -27.25
CA CYS A 153 -10.13 -5.57 -27.87
C CYS A 153 -10.08 -6.09 -29.31
N ASN A 154 -9.01 -5.79 -30.05
CA ASN A 154 -8.82 -6.34 -31.40
C ASN A 154 -8.43 -7.84 -31.38
N ASN A 155 -7.97 -8.37 -30.24
CA ASN A 155 -7.40 -9.73 -30.12
C ASN A 155 -8.27 -10.71 -29.31
N THR A 156 -9.40 -10.26 -28.72
CA THR A 156 -10.31 -11.12 -27.94
C THR A 156 -11.70 -11.19 -28.57
N LEU A 157 -12.23 -12.40 -28.79
CA LEU A 157 -13.60 -12.63 -29.28
C LEU A 157 -14.63 -12.41 -28.16
N ASP A 158 -15.64 -11.59 -28.48
CA ASP A 158 -17.00 -11.40 -27.95
C ASP A 158 -17.31 -11.39 -26.44
N GLU A 159 -16.56 -12.06 -25.57
CA GLU A 159 -16.87 -12.20 -24.14
C GLU A 159 -16.55 -10.92 -23.32
N TYR A 160 -15.76 -10.01 -23.87
CA TYR A 160 -15.34 -8.76 -23.22
C TYR A 160 -15.96 -7.50 -23.84
N THR A 161 -17.07 -7.64 -24.57
CA THR A 161 -17.73 -6.54 -25.30
C THR A 161 -18.05 -5.33 -24.41
N MET A 162 -18.40 -5.54 -23.13
CA MET A 162 -18.68 -4.46 -22.20
C MET A 162 -17.45 -3.60 -21.85
N TYR A 163 -16.25 -4.20 -21.86
CA TYR A 163 -14.98 -3.50 -21.63
C TYR A 163 -14.47 -2.76 -22.88
N CYS A 164 -14.88 -3.24 -24.07
CA CYS A 164 -14.45 -2.69 -25.36
C CYS A 164 -15.38 -1.61 -25.93
N ASN A 165 -16.54 -1.38 -25.31
CA ASN A 165 -17.50 -0.40 -25.79
C ASN A 165 -17.19 1.00 -25.24
N LYS A 166 -16.79 1.92 -26.13
CA LYS A 166 -16.34 3.30 -25.82
C LYS A 166 -17.40 4.24 -25.23
N SER A 167 -18.59 3.76 -24.89
CA SER A 167 -19.73 4.57 -24.44
C SER A 167 -20.00 4.52 -22.93
N SER A 168 -19.15 3.88 -22.12
CA SER A 168 -19.22 4.06 -20.66
C SER A 168 -18.20 5.11 -20.21
N GLU A 169 -18.64 6.36 -20.12
CA GLU A 169 -17.99 7.30 -19.21
C GLU A 169 -18.00 6.65 -17.82
N HIS A 170 -16.83 6.27 -17.31
CA HIS A 170 -16.67 5.71 -15.97
C HIS A 170 -16.86 6.81 -14.90
N ASN A 171 -18.05 7.40 -14.85
CA ASN A 171 -18.55 8.11 -13.68
C ASN A 171 -19.31 7.09 -12.82
N GLY A 172 -18.59 6.37 -11.97
CA GLY A 172 -19.20 5.38 -11.09
C GLY A 172 -18.29 4.95 -9.96
N SER A 173 -18.57 5.46 -8.77
CA SER A 173 -18.08 4.93 -7.49
C SER A 173 -18.29 3.42 -7.41
N VAL A 174 -17.20 2.65 -7.32
CA VAL A 174 -17.27 1.19 -7.24
C VAL A 174 -17.58 0.75 -5.81
N SER A 175 -18.81 0.30 -5.58
CA SER A 175 -19.20 -0.51 -4.42
C SER A 175 -19.02 -1.99 -4.76
N TYR A 176 -18.21 -2.71 -3.99
CA TYR A 176 -18.02 -4.16 -4.15
C TYR A 176 -19.01 -4.92 -3.27
N GLU A 177 -20.02 -5.53 -3.87
CA GLU A 177 -20.79 -6.63 -3.27
C GLU A 177 -20.20 -7.97 -3.75
N TYR A 178 -19.85 -8.84 -2.80
CA TYR A 178 -19.30 -10.17 -3.07
C TYR A 178 -20.43 -11.21 -3.02
N SER A 179 -20.87 -11.72 -4.16
CA SER A 179 -21.80 -12.85 -4.24
C SER A 179 -21.04 -14.17 -4.20
N ARG A 180 -21.35 -14.99 -3.19
CA ARG A 180 -20.78 -16.31 -2.94
C ARG A 180 -21.60 -17.36 -3.69
N SER A 181 -21.02 -18.08 -4.65
CA SER A 181 -21.71 -19.18 -5.34
C SER A 181 -21.56 -20.49 -4.57
N GLU A 182 -22.69 -21.06 -4.16
CA GLU A 182 -22.81 -22.42 -3.62
C GLU A 182 -22.91 -23.42 -4.78
N SER A 183 -21.96 -24.36 -4.87
CA SER A 183 -22.07 -25.52 -5.75
C SER A 183 -22.90 -26.61 -5.09
N ARG A 184 -24.07 -26.90 -5.67
CA ARG A 184 -24.95 -28.02 -5.32
C ARG A 184 -24.34 -29.34 -5.81
N GLU A 185 -24.10 -30.28 -4.90
CA GLU A 185 -23.76 -31.66 -5.24
C GLU A 185 -25.01 -32.54 -5.08
N SER A 186 -25.34 -33.28 -6.13
CA SER A 186 -26.58 -34.03 -6.33
C SER A 186 -26.53 -35.39 -5.62
N HIS A 187 -27.44 -35.61 -4.67
CA HIS A 187 -27.69 -36.91 -4.07
C HIS A 187 -28.33 -37.88 -5.08
N ARG A 188 -27.72 -39.05 -5.29
CA ARG A 188 -28.42 -40.25 -5.76
C ARG A 188 -28.11 -41.43 -4.83
N THR A 189 -29.18 -41.90 -4.20
CA THR A 189 -29.28 -42.98 -3.22
C THR A 189 -28.91 -44.34 -3.84
N THR A 190 -28.12 -45.16 -3.14
CA THR A 190 -28.25 -46.63 -3.20
C THR A 190 -27.87 -47.23 -1.85
N THR A 191 -28.75 -48.10 -1.36
CA THR A 191 -28.78 -48.81 -0.08
C THR A 191 -27.99 -50.13 -0.11
N SER A 192 -27.17 -50.42 0.91
CA SER A 192 -27.05 -51.74 1.60
C SER A 192 -26.06 -51.61 2.78
N ARG A 193 -26.57 -51.56 4.02
CA ARG A 193 -26.55 -52.65 5.04
C ARG A 193 -25.18 -53.22 5.44
N LEU A 194 -24.86 -52.97 6.72
CA LEU A 194 -24.23 -53.84 7.73
C LEU A 194 -22.74 -54.19 7.58
N LEU A 195 -21.90 -53.68 8.49
CA LEU A 195 -21.55 -54.38 9.75
C LEU A 195 -20.66 -53.48 10.65
N ASP A 196 -21.06 -53.38 11.91
CA ASP A 196 -20.20 -53.01 13.05
C ASP A 196 -18.98 -53.93 13.13
N ARG A 197 -17.84 -53.36 13.54
CA ARG A 197 -17.00 -53.92 14.61
C ARG A 197 -15.91 -52.92 15.01
N THR A 198 -16.04 -52.43 16.23
CA THR A 198 -14.92 -51.99 17.08
C THR A 198 -14.12 -53.21 17.51
N GLU A 199 -12.82 -53.19 17.23
CA GLU A 199 -11.70 -53.45 18.16
C GLU A 199 -10.40 -52.99 17.50
#